data_AF-A0A5J4SNE9-F1
#
_entry.id   AF-A0A5J4SNE9-F1
#
_cell.length_a   1.000
_cell.length_b   1.000
_cell.length_c   1.000
_cell.angle_alpha   90.00
_cell.angle_beta   90.00
_cell.angle_gamma   90.00
#
_symmetry.space_group_name_H-M   'P 1'
#
loop_
_entity.id
_entity.type
_entity.pdbx_description
1 polymer ?
#
loop_
_entity_poly.entity_id
_entity_poly.type
_entity_poly.pdbx_seq_one_letter_code
_entity_poly.pdbx_strand_id
1 'polypeptide(L)'
;MVKDLIICEYLSGSKTVQMLSEEYGMSRNAINQLVSRHRSKPSPTFEANPILVAMNRKKTTGETTEKLLQENQELRHRIEQAQLKIESDEIMSDIWQESYGIDLLKTSAAKQSLDSKNDTLQVSLQTLCGLFGYTRQAY
;
A
#
# COMPACT_ATOMS: atom_id res chain seq x y z
N MET A 1 -2.54 0.16 25.80
CA MET A 1 -3.95 0.57 25.71
C MET A 1 -4.45 1.17 27.02
N VAL A 2 -4.66 0.41 28.11
CA VAL A 2 -5.18 0.98 29.38
C VAL A 2 -4.23 2.04 29.99
N LYS A 3 -2.94 1.74 30.06
CA LYS A 3 -1.90 2.67 30.57
C LYS A 3 -1.86 4.00 29.80
N ASP A 4 -2.04 3.96 28.48
CA ASP A 4 -1.99 5.14 27.61
C ASP A 4 -3.24 6.01 27.82
N LEU A 5 -4.41 5.39 28.00
CA LEU A 5 -5.66 6.08 28.33
C LEU A 5 -5.54 6.83 29.67
N ILE A 6 -5.02 6.17 30.71
CA ILE A 6 -4.81 6.78 32.03
C ILE A 6 -3.86 7.98 31.95
N ILE A 7 -2.79 7.89 31.15
CA ILE A 7 -1.88 9.01 30.93
C ILE A 7 -2.60 10.17 30.23
N CYS A 8 -3.41 9.90 29.20
CA CYS A 8 -4.17 10.92 28.48
C CYS A 8 -5.22 11.61 29.36
N GLU A 9 -5.98 10.85 30.15
CA GLU A 9 -6.98 11.40 31.09
C GLU A 9 -6.31 12.25 32.18
N TYR A 10 -5.14 11.83 32.67
CA TYR A 10 -4.38 12.59 33.64
C TYR A 10 -3.80 13.89 33.06
N LEU A 11 -3.17 13.81 31.87
CA LEU A 11 -2.52 14.96 31.23
C LEU A 11 -3.52 15.98 30.67
N SER A 12 -4.71 15.53 30.25
CA SER A 12 -5.81 16.42 29.83
C SER A 12 -6.49 17.13 31.00
N GLY A 13 -6.18 16.71 32.25
CA GLY A 13 -6.82 17.25 33.45
C GLY A 13 -8.27 16.83 33.62
N SER A 14 -8.76 15.85 32.84
CA SER A 14 -10.14 15.37 32.91
C SER A 14 -10.41 14.57 34.18
N LYS A 15 -9.40 13.89 34.71
CA LYS A 15 -9.48 13.13 35.96
C LYS A 15 -8.26 13.38 36.84
N THR A 16 -8.49 13.47 38.14
CA THR A 16 -7.42 13.60 39.13
C THR A 16 -6.73 12.26 39.39
N VAL A 17 -5.53 12.28 39.98
CA VAL A 17 -4.82 11.04 40.39
C VAL A 17 -5.70 10.17 41.29
N GLN A 18 -6.52 10.80 42.14
CA GLN A 18 -7.40 10.08 43.05
C GLN A 18 -8.51 9.34 42.31
N MET A 19 -9.19 10.00 41.38
CA MET A 19 -10.24 9.37 40.57
C MET A 19 -9.68 8.21 39.74
N LEU A 20 -8.51 8.40 39.13
CA LEU A 20 -7.82 7.35 38.37
C LEU A 20 -7.36 6.19 39.26
N SER A 21 -6.99 6.47 40.52
CA SER A 21 -6.60 5.45 41.49
C SER A 21 -7.77 4.57 41.88
N GLU A 22 -8.94 5.16 42.08
CA GLU A 22 -10.19 4.49 42.44
C GLU A 22 -10.78 3.71 41.26
N GLU A 23 -10.77 4.29 40.05
CA GLU A 23 -11.36 3.70 38.83
C GLU A 23 -10.53 2.52 38.28
N TYR A 24 -9.21 2.67 38.25
CA TYR A 24 -8.31 1.66 37.68
C TYR A 24 -7.64 0.79 38.75
N GLY A 25 -7.95 0.98 40.04
CA GLY A 25 -7.41 0.20 41.15
C GLY A 25 -5.89 0.32 41.33
N MET A 26 -5.28 1.40 40.84
CA MET A 26 -3.82 1.62 40.89
C MET A 26 -3.44 2.58 41.99
N SER A 27 -2.25 2.42 42.58
CA SER A 27 -1.77 3.39 43.56
C SER A 27 -1.45 4.74 42.91
N ARG A 28 -1.66 5.83 43.66
CA ARG A 28 -1.34 7.20 43.21
C ARG A 28 0.12 7.34 42.73
N ASN A 29 1.05 6.65 43.41
CA ASN A 29 2.46 6.61 43.00
C ASN A 29 2.69 5.88 41.67
N ALA A 30 1.95 4.80 41.40
CA ALA A 30 2.05 4.09 40.13
C ALA A 30 1.59 4.98 38.96
N ILE A 31 0.51 5.74 39.15
CA ILE A 31 0.00 6.71 38.16
C ILE A 31 1.02 7.82 37.92
N ASN A 32 1.57 8.41 38.99
CA ASN A 32 2.59 9.44 38.86
C ASN A 32 3.84 8.92 38.14
N GLN A 33 4.34 7.73 38.47
CA GLN A 33 5.45 7.11 37.76
C GLN A 33 5.15 6.85 36.28
N LEU A 34 3.93 6.43 35.97
CA LEU A 34 3.51 6.17 34.59
C LEU A 34 3.55 7.47 33.77
N VAL A 35 3.06 8.57 34.34
CA VAL A 35 3.07 9.89 33.71
C VAL A 35 4.48 10.46 33.62
N SER A 36 5.29 10.33 34.67
CA SER A 36 6.70 10.76 34.67
C SER A 36 7.50 10.03 33.58
N ARG A 37 7.33 8.71 33.46
CA ARG A 37 7.96 7.90 32.40
C ARG A 37 7.46 8.28 31.01
N HIS A 38 6.20 8.65 30.87
CA HIS A 38 5.65 9.13 29.61
C HIS A 38 6.24 10.49 29.22
N ARG A 39 6.38 11.42 30.17
CA ARG A 39 7.01 12.73 29.95
C ARG A 39 8.52 12.64 29.69
N SER A 40 9.19 11.63 30.24
CA SER A 40 10.63 11.42 30.04
C SER A 40 10.97 10.65 28.76
N LYS A 41 10.00 10.01 28.12
CA LYS A 41 10.20 9.51 26.76
C LYS A 41 10.31 10.73 25.85
N PRO A 42 11.34 10.84 25.01
CA PRO A 42 11.28 11.78 23.90
C PRO A 42 10.05 11.37 23.09
N SER A 43 9.00 12.19 23.15
CA SER A 43 7.95 12.09 22.15
C SER A 43 8.66 12.23 20.80
N PRO A 44 8.26 11.49 19.74
CA PRO A 44 8.51 12.02 18.42
C PRO A 44 7.80 13.36 18.46
N THR A 45 8.57 14.44 18.55
CA THR A 45 8.05 15.79 18.62
C THR A 45 7.35 16.00 17.28
N PHE A 46 6.09 15.63 17.19
CA PHE A 46 5.19 16.32 16.30
C PHE A 46 5.07 17.68 16.96
N GLU A 47 5.97 18.58 16.57
CA GLU A 47 6.04 19.93 17.10
C GLU A 47 4.61 20.49 17.07
N ALA A 48 4.06 20.73 18.26
CA ALA A 48 2.82 21.49 18.44
C ALA A 48 3.05 22.98 18.17
N ASN A 49 4.30 23.38 17.92
CA ASN A 49 4.56 24.44 16.97
C ASN A 49 4.42 23.78 15.59
N PRO A 50 3.35 24.03 14.80
CA PRO A 50 3.52 23.80 13.38
C PRO A 50 4.83 24.51 13.03
N ILE A 51 5.78 23.78 12.41
CA ILE A 51 6.78 24.45 11.60
C ILE A 51 5.91 25.18 10.58
N LEU A 52 5.56 26.42 10.91
CA LEU A 52 5.07 27.38 9.95
C LEU A 52 6.30 27.54 9.08
N VAL A 53 6.42 26.64 8.09
CA VAL A 53 7.22 26.87 6.91
C VAL A 53 6.81 28.26 6.55
N ALA A 54 7.73 29.21 6.73
CA ALA A 54 7.46 30.60 6.43
C ALA A 54 6.90 30.55 5.02
N MET A 55 5.58 30.80 4.90
CA MET A 55 4.93 30.92 3.61
C MET A 55 5.54 32.18 3.06
N ASN A 56 6.69 32.01 2.43
CA ASN A 56 7.21 32.93 1.49
C ASN A 56 6.01 33.19 0.59
N ARG A 57 5.48 34.41 0.65
CA ARG A 57 4.61 34.99 -0.38
C ARG A 57 5.39 35.14 -1.69
N LYS A 58 6.26 34.17 -2.00
CA LYS A 58 6.66 33.86 -3.35
C LYS A 58 5.37 33.43 -4.00
N LYS A 59 4.92 34.30 -4.89
CA LYS A 59 4.06 33.97 -6.01
C LYS A 59 4.74 32.82 -6.78
N THR A 60 4.73 31.61 -6.25
CA THR A 60 5.02 30.40 -7.01
C THR A 60 3.74 30.10 -7.74
N THR A 61 3.57 30.88 -8.80
CA THR A 61 3.04 30.52 -10.11
C THR A 61 1.94 29.44 -10.08
N GLY A 62 0.69 29.82 -10.38
CA GLY A 62 -0.44 28.88 -10.55
C GLY A 62 -0.11 27.66 -11.42
N GLU A 63 0.85 27.83 -12.34
CA GLU A 63 1.46 26.76 -13.15
C GLU A 63 2.04 25.58 -12.32
N THR A 64 2.59 25.82 -11.12
CA THR A 64 3.14 24.75 -10.27
C THR A 64 2.05 23.94 -9.57
N THR A 65 0.98 24.61 -9.13
CA THR A 65 -0.19 23.94 -8.53
C THR A 65 -0.99 23.19 -9.58
N GLU A 66 -1.10 23.73 -10.79
CA GLU A 66 -1.75 23.08 -11.93
C GLU A 66 -0.99 21.83 -12.37
N LYS A 67 0.34 21.91 -12.47
CA LYS A 67 1.20 20.74 -12.77
C LYS A 67 1.04 19.62 -11.73
N LEU A 68 1.05 19.97 -10.44
CA LEU A 68 0.85 18.97 -9.37
C LEU A 68 -0.54 18.34 -9.42
N LEU A 69 -1.58 19.10 -9.76
CA LEU A 69 -2.94 18.58 -9.89
C LEU A 69 -3.05 17.63 -11.10
N GLN A 70 -2.45 18.01 -12.23
CA GLN A 70 -2.38 17.18 -13.43
C GLN A 70 -1.64 15.86 -13.16
N GLU A 71 -0.49 15.91 -12.50
CA GLU A 71 0.25 14.71 -12.11
C GLU A 71 -0.58 13.82 -11.16
N ASN A 72 -1.32 14.41 -10.22
CA ASN A 72 -2.18 13.64 -9.33
C ASN A 72 -3.32 12.93 -10.09
N GLN A 73 -3.91 13.58 -11.10
CA GLN A 73 -4.92 12.97 -11.95
C GLN A 73 -4.34 11.81 -12.78
N GLU A 74 -3.15 12.01 -13.35
CA GLU A 74 -2.48 10.95 -14.11
C GLU A 74 -2.14 9.75 -13.24
N LEU A 75 -1.62 9.98 -12.02
CA LEU A 75 -1.34 8.91 -11.08
C LEU A 75 -2.60 8.14 -10.69
N ARG A 76 -3.73 8.83 -10.45
CA ARG A 76 -5.02 8.19 -10.18
C ARG A 76 -5.47 7.32 -11.33
N HIS A 77 -5.36 7.82 -12.56
CA HIS A 77 -5.70 7.05 -13.74
C HIS A 77 -4.81 5.81 -13.90
N ARG A 78 -3.50 5.93 -13.66
CA ARG A 78 -2.58 4.78 -13.69
C ARG A 78 -2.93 3.73 -12.64
N ILE A 79 -3.35 4.14 -11.44
CA ILE A 79 -3.81 3.22 -10.40
C ILE A 79 -5.07 2.49 -10.83
N GLU A 80 -6.06 3.21 -11.38
CA GLU A 80 -7.30 2.63 -11.88
C GLU A 80 -7.03 1.60 -12.99
N GLN A 81 -6.14 1.92 -13.94
CA GLN A 81 -5.73 0.99 -14.98
C GLN A 81 -5.03 -0.25 -14.42
N ALA A 82 -4.16 -0.09 -13.41
CA ALA A 82 -3.51 -1.22 -12.76
C ALA A 82 -4.50 -2.11 -12.01
N GLN A 83 -5.51 -1.52 -11.36
CA GLN A 83 -6.57 -2.27 -10.68
C GLN A 83 -7.42 -3.07 -11.66
N LEU A 84 -7.85 -2.45 -12.77
CA LEU A 84 -8.61 -3.15 -13.82
C LEU A 84 -7.81 -4.31 -14.41
N LYS A 85 -6.50 -4.16 -14.56
CA LYS A 85 -5.63 -5.24 -15.03
C LYS A 85 -5.59 -6.40 -14.04
N ILE A 86 -5.44 -6.11 -12.74
CA ILE A 86 -5.45 -7.14 -11.69
C ILE A 86 -6.78 -7.90 -11.69
N GLU A 87 -7.90 -7.18 -11.71
CA GLU A 87 -9.24 -7.79 -11.74
C GLU A 87 -9.43 -8.65 -12.99
N SER A 88 -8.95 -8.18 -14.15
CA SER A 88 -8.98 -8.96 -15.39
C SER A 88 -8.15 -10.24 -15.29
N ASP A 89 -6.96 -10.18 -14.68
CA ASP A 89 -6.08 -11.35 -14.52
C ASP A 89 -6.69 -12.35 -13.52
N GLU A 90 -7.38 -11.89 -12.48
CA GLU A 90 -8.13 -12.72 -11.53
C GLU A 90 -9.31 -13.43 -12.20
N ILE A 91 -10.14 -12.70 -12.94
CA ILE A 91 -11.25 -13.27 -13.72
C ILE A 91 -10.74 -14.30 -14.73
N MET A 92 -9.63 -13.99 -15.40
CA MET A 92 -9.00 -14.96 -16.31
C MET A 92 -8.57 -16.20 -15.54
N SER A 93 -7.88 -16.06 -14.40
CA SER A 93 -7.50 -17.21 -13.57
C SER A 93 -8.70 -18.10 -13.21
N ASP A 94 -9.81 -17.50 -12.82
CA ASP A 94 -11.04 -18.22 -12.45
C ASP A 94 -11.63 -19.00 -13.64
N ILE A 95 -11.74 -18.37 -14.82
CA ILE A 95 -12.27 -19.01 -16.03
C ILE A 95 -11.41 -20.21 -16.44
N TRP A 96 -10.09 -20.08 -16.37
CA TRP A 96 -9.16 -21.16 -16.73
C TRP A 96 -9.24 -22.33 -15.75
N GLN A 97 -9.38 -22.02 -14.46
CA GLN A 97 -9.59 -23.04 -13.43
C GLN A 97 -10.93 -23.75 -13.61
N GLU A 98 -12.02 -23.03 -13.90
CA GLU A 98 -13.35 -23.60 -14.07
C GLU A 98 -13.45 -24.43 -15.38
N SER A 99 -12.97 -23.87 -16.50
CA SER A 99 -13.15 -24.45 -17.82
C SER A 99 -12.18 -25.59 -18.11
N TYR A 100 -10.95 -25.52 -17.59
CA TYR A 100 -9.86 -26.44 -17.94
C TYR A 100 -9.19 -27.10 -16.73
N GLY A 101 -9.56 -26.73 -15.50
CA GLY A 101 -8.91 -27.21 -14.28
C GLY A 101 -7.47 -26.71 -14.12
N ILE A 102 -7.05 -25.69 -14.88
CA ILE A 102 -5.69 -25.17 -14.90
C ILE A 102 -5.57 -24.03 -13.89
N ASP A 103 -4.76 -24.25 -12.86
CA ASP A 103 -4.42 -23.23 -11.86
C ASP A 103 -3.19 -22.44 -12.33
N LEU A 104 -3.40 -21.22 -12.81
CA LEU A 104 -2.33 -20.32 -13.28
C LEU A 104 -1.37 -19.90 -12.15
N LEU A 105 -1.78 -19.97 -10.88
CA LEU A 105 -0.93 -19.64 -9.74
C LEU A 105 -0.01 -20.79 -9.36
N LYS A 106 -0.44 -22.05 -9.57
CA LYS A 106 0.37 -23.26 -9.27
C LYS A 106 1.46 -23.55 -10.30
N THR A 107 1.34 -23.09 -11.55
CA THR A 107 2.35 -23.32 -12.59
C THR A 107 3.68 -22.59 -12.32
N SER A 108 3.72 -21.62 -11.40
CA SER A 108 4.95 -20.96 -10.95
C SER A 108 5.93 -21.86 -10.17
N ALA A 109 5.48 -23.02 -9.67
CA ALA A 109 6.31 -24.01 -8.99
C ALA A 109 6.87 -25.09 -9.93
N ALA A 110 6.60 -25.03 -11.23
CA ALA A 110 7.29 -25.85 -12.20
C ALA A 110 8.76 -25.43 -12.23
N LYS A 111 9.60 -26.21 -11.52
CA LYS A 111 11.06 -26.13 -11.55
C LYS A 111 11.51 -25.66 -12.92
N GLN A 112 12.21 -24.54 -13.00
CA GLN A 112 12.96 -24.17 -14.20
C GLN A 112 13.76 -25.42 -14.61
N SER A 113 13.29 -26.07 -15.67
CA SER A 113 13.96 -27.22 -16.24
C SER A 113 15.28 -26.71 -16.78
N LEU A 114 16.34 -26.95 -16.01
CA LEU A 114 17.71 -26.73 -16.43
C LEU A 114 18.08 -27.87 -17.38
N ASP A 115 17.54 -27.84 -18.60
CA ASP A 115 18.10 -28.61 -19.70
C ASP A 115 18.07 -27.75 -20.96
N SER A 116 19.09 -26.89 -21.05
CA SER A 116 19.50 -26.31 -22.33
C SER A 116 20.14 -27.42 -23.16
N LYS A 117 19.32 -28.20 -23.88
CA LYS A 117 19.81 -29.04 -24.98
C LYS A 117 18.90 -28.83 -26.17
N ASN A 118 19.38 -27.92 -27.03
CA ASN A 118 19.37 -28.00 -28.49
C ASN A 118 18.29 -28.92 -29.08
N ASP A 119 17.22 -28.28 -29.57
CA ASP A 119 16.77 -28.45 -30.95
C ASP A 119 15.73 -27.37 -31.23
N THR A 120 16.23 -26.16 -31.52
CA THR A 120 15.42 -25.08 -32.08
C THR A 120 14.98 -25.50 -33.48
N LEU A 121 13.87 -26.23 -33.58
CA LEU A 121 13.12 -26.28 -34.82
C LEU A 121 12.58 -24.87 -35.05
N GLN A 122 13.30 -24.12 -35.87
CA GLN A 122 12.92 -22.81 -36.36
C GLN A 122 11.69 -22.98 -37.26
N VAL A 123 10.53 -23.19 -36.66
CA VAL A 123 9.27 -23.27 -37.39
C VAL A 123 8.92 -21.85 -37.80
N SER A 124 8.96 -21.59 -39.11
CA SER A 124 8.58 -20.32 -39.70
C SER A 124 7.16 -19.93 -39.28
N LEU A 125 6.97 -18.64 -38.96
CA LEU A 125 5.65 -18.06 -38.68
C LEU A 125 4.63 -18.35 -39.79
N GLN A 126 5.08 -18.47 -41.06
CA GLN A 126 4.18 -18.85 -42.16
C GLN A 126 3.65 -20.27 -42.03
N THR A 127 4.48 -21.20 -41.53
CA THR A 127 4.08 -22.59 -41.31
C THR A 127 3.04 -22.69 -40.20
N LEU A 128 3.20 -21.90 -39.14
CA LEU A 128 2.21 -21.79 -38.06
C LEU A 128 0.90 -21.17 -38.55
N CYS A 129 0.94 -20.06 -39.29
CA CYS A 129 -0.27 -19.42 -39.81
C CYS A 129 -1.06 -20.36 -40.75
N GLY A 130 -0.38 -21.16 -41.57
CA GLY A 130 -1.03 -22.18 -42.41
C GLY A 130 -1.72 -23.28 -41.61
N LEU A 131 -1.13 -23.72 -40.48
CA LEU A 131 -1.69 -24.77 -39.63
C LEU A 131 -2.99 -24.35 -38.93
N PHE A 132 -3.10 -23.07 -38.57
CA PHE A 132 -4.28 -22.50 -37.92
C PHE A 132 -5.25 -21.82 -38.89
N GLY A 133 -5.01 -21.94 -40.20
CA GLY A 133 -5.92 -21.43 -41.24
C GLY A 133 -5.93 -19.91 -41.40
N TYR A 134 -4.95 -19.19 -40.85
CA TYR A 134 -4.84 -17.74 -41.00
C TYR A 134 -4.12 -17.41 -42.32
N THR A 135 -4.87 -17.03 -43.34
CA THR A 135 -4.29 -16.45 -44.55
C THR A 135 -4.02 -14.97 -44.33
N ARG A 136 -2.79 -14.54 -44.62
CA ARG A 136 -2.38 -13.13 -44.58
C ARG A 136 -3.18 -12.38 -45.64
N GLN A 137 -4.21 -11.64 -45.23
CA GLN A 137 -4.97 -10.79 -46.14
C GLN A 137 -4.10 -9.58 -46.51
N ALA A 138 -3.70 -9.52 -47.77
CA ALA A 138 -2.93 -8.40 -48.30
C ALA A 138 -3.86 -7.17 -48.47
N TYR A 139 -3.42 -6.03 -47.95
CA TYR A 139 -3.92 -4.70 -48.32
C TYR A 139 -2.84 -3.98 -49.12
#